data_AF-A0A6C0I5I7-F1
#
_entry.id   AF-A0A6C0I5I7-F1
#
_cell.length_a   1.000
_cell.length_b   1.000
_cell.length_c   1.000
_cell.angle_alpha   90.00
_cell.angle_beta   90.00
_cell.angle_gamma   90.00
#
_symmetry.space_group_name_H-M   'P 1'
#
loop_
_entity.id
_entity.type
_entity.pdbx_description
1 polymer ?
#
loop_
_entity_poly.entity_id
_entity_poly.type
_entity_poly.pdbx_seq_one_letter_code
_entity_poly.pdbx_strand_id
1 'polypeptide(L)'
;MFTDNDYEPSISVYERERYRRGIYCLDVDDASVWYKNDVIHRDGDEPAIITRTSKMWIKNGKRHREGDKPAVIDENDFKAWCINNKYHREGDKPSIESKQVNIWFKHGRKHRDGKRPAVVYSNGNKEYWVNGVLMSTEIVKRTISIPMKL
;
A
#
# COMPACT_ATOMS: atom_id res chain seq x y z
N MET A 1 44.17 -19.38 -30.79
CA MET A 1 44.41 -18.65 -29.53
C MET A 1 43.52 -17.44 -29.55
N PHE A 2 42.38 -17.51 -28.86
CA PHE A 2 41.55 -16.36 -28.58
C PHE A 2 41.68 -16.13 -27.08
N THR A 3 42.15 -14.95 -26.71
CA THR A 3 42.21 -14.54 -25.32
C THR A 3 40.80 -14.13 -24.94
N ASP A 4 40.07 -15.00 -24.26
CA ASP A 4 38.86 -14.64 -23.53
C ASP A 4 39.29 -13.75 -22.36
N ASN A 5 39.55 -12.49 -22.68
CA ASN A 5 39.76 -11.42 -21.73
C ASN A 5 38.46 -10.62 -21.66
N ASP A 6 37.37 -11.34 -21.40
CA ASP A 6 36.09 -10.73 -21.05
C ASP A 6 36.16 -10.38 -19.57
N TYR A 7 36.48 -9.11 -19.33
CA TYR A 7 36.42 -8.46 -18.03
C TYR A 7 34.98 -8.56 -17.50
N GLU A 8 34.62 -9.70 -16.90
CA GLU A 8 33.38 -9.82 -16.13
C GLU A 8 33.44 -8.80 -14.99
N PRO A 9 32.50 -7.83 -14.90
CA PRO A 9 32.48 -6.91 -13.79
C PRO A 9 32.40 -7.73 -12.49
N SER A 10 33.28 -7.44 -11.53
CA SER A 10 33.52 -8.23 -10.32
C SER A 10 32.31 -8.21 -9.37
N ILE A 11 31.22 -8.86 -9.76
CA ILE A 11 30.08 -9.14 -8.90
C ILE A 11 30.50 -10.19 -7.87
N SER A 12 30.21 -9.94 -6.59
CA SER A 12 30.56 -10.87 -5.53
C SER A 12 29.91 -12.24 -5.75
N VAL A 13 30.48 -13.31 -5.16
CA VAL A 13 29.87 -14.66 -5.22
C VAL A 13 28.41 -14.62 -4.73
N TYR A 14 28.12 -13.80 -3.73
CA TYR A 14 26.78 -13.56 -3.20
C TYR A 14 25.82 -12.98 -4.24
N GLU A 15 26.27 -11.99 -5.02
CA GLU A 15 25.48 -11.39 -6.10
C GLU A 15 25.19 -12.43 -7.19
N ARG A 16 26.21 -13.20 -7.61
CA ARG A 16 26.05 -14.29 -8.59
C ARG A 16 25.03 -15.34 -8.16
N GLU A 17 25.07 -15.76 -6.90
CA GLU A 17 24.11 -16.72 -6.36
C GLU A 17 22.69 -16.17 -6.31
N ARG A 18 22.54 -14.88 -5.99
CA ARG A 18 21.24 -14.19 -6.01
C ARG A 18 20.63 -14.19 -7.41
N TYR A 19 21.38 -13.78 -8.42
CA TYR A 19 20.94 -13.83 -9.82
C TYR A 19 20.61 -15.26 -10.26
N ARG A 20 21.46 -16.24 -9.93
CA ARG A 20 21.21 -17.66 -10.24
C ARG A 20 19.95 -18.21 -9.59
N ARG A 21 19.57 -17.69 -8.41
CA ARG A 21 18.33 -18.03 -7.69
C ARG A 21 17.13 -17.17 -8.11
N GLY A 22 17.28 -16.37 -9.16
CA GLY A 22 16.24 -15.48 -9.67
C GLY A 22 15.92 -14.30 -8.76
N ILE A 23 16.74 -13.99 -7.75
CA ILE A 23 16.53 -12.88 -6.81
C ILE A 23 17.46 -11.73 -7.18
N TYR A 24 16.92 -10.58 -7.53
CA TYR A 24 17.72 -9.41 -7.89
C TYR A 24 16.97 -8.11 -7.58
N CYS A 25 17.68 -7.00 -7.52
CA CYS A 25 17.09 -5.67 -7.44
C CYS A 25 17.49 -4.85 -8.67
N LEU A 26 16.54 -4.05 -9.18
CA LEU A 26 16.79 -3.07 -10.21
C LEU A 26 16.48 -1.70 -9.65
N ASP A 27 17.40 -0.77 -9.85
CA ASP A 27 17.13 0.65 -9.67
C ASP A 27 16.60 1.18 -11.02
N VAL A 28 15.34 1.60 -11.02
CA VAL A 28 14.66 2.17 -12.19
C VAL A 28 14.25 3.59 -11.80
N ASP A 29 14.84 4.57 -12.47
CA ASP A 29 14.75 5.98 -12.13
C ASP A 29 15.14 6.24 -10.66
N ASP A 30 14.17 6.61 -9.83
CA ASP A 30 14.29 6.91 -8.39
C ASP A 30 13.67 5.83 -7.49
N ALA A 31 13.53 4.61 -8.03
CA ALA A 31 12.93 3.49 -7.34
C ALA A 31 13.82 2.26 -7.35
N SER A 32 13.98 1.64 -6.18
CA SER A 32 14.55 0.30 -6.07
C SER A 32 13.42 -0.72 -6.08
N VAL A 33 13.51 -1.72 -6.96
CA VAL A 33 12.51 -2.77 -7.14
C VAL A 33 13.15 -4.15 -6.97
N TRP A 34 12.58 -4.98 -6.11
CA TRP A 34 13.06 -6.34 -5.85
C TRP A 34 12.23 -7.39 -6.59
N TYR A 35 12.94 -8.32 -7.21
CA TYR A 35 12.38 -9.42 -7.99
C TYR A 35 12.78 -10.78 -7.40
N LYS A 36 11.91 -11.77 -7.60
CA LYS A 36 12.18 -13.20 -7.39
C LYS A 36 11.52 -13.97 -8.53
N ASN A 37 12.32 -14.68 -9.33
CA ASN A 37 11.85 -15.38 -10.53
C ASN A 37 11.03 -14.45 -11.45
N ASP A 38 11.59 -13.29 -11.76
CA ASP A 38 11.02 -12.27 -12.67
C ASP A 38 9.66 -11.68 -12.25
N VAL A 39 9.22 -11.91 -11.01
CA VAL A 39 8.07 -11.25 -10.40
C VAL A 39 8.49 -10.38 -9.23
N ILE A 40 7.85 -9.22 -9.08
CA ILE A 40 8.13 -8.31 -7.95
C ILE A 40 7.82 -9.05 -6.64
N HIS A 41 8.83 -9.17 -5.79
CA HIS A 41 8.77 -9.96 -4.57
C HIS A 41 9.95 -9.61 -3.67
N ARG A 42 9.70 -9.54 -2.36
CA ARG A 42 10.77 -9.48 -1.36
C ARG A 42 10.40 -10.28 -0.11
N ASP A 43 11.30 -11.18 0.31
CA ASP A 43 11.18 -11.93 1.56
C ASP A 43 11.61 -11.06 2.76
N GLY A 44 11.28 -11.47 3.99
CA GLY A 44 11.80 -10.83 5.22
C GLY A 44 11.05 -9.59 5.73
N ASP A 45 9.78 -9.40 5.36
CA ASP A 45 8.98 -8.20 5.70
C ASP A 45 9.62 -6.87 5.24
N GLU A 46 10.41 -6.94 4.18
CA GLU A 46 11.01 -5.77 3.53
C GLU A 46 10.14 -5.30 2.34
N PRO A 47 10.10 -3.99 2.05
CA PRO A 47 9.36 -3.49 0.89
C PRO A 47 10.01 -3.93 -0.41
N ALA A 48 9.20 -4.44 -1.33
CA ALA A 48 9.63 -4.88 -2.66
C ALA A 48 9.71 -3.73 -3.67
N ILE A 49 9.13 -2.57 -3.36
CA ILE A 49 9.35 -1.31 -4.07
C ILE A 49 9.63 -0.23 -3.04
N ILE A 50 10.70 0.51 -3.23
CA ILE A 50 11.04 1.70 -2.45
C ILE A 50 11.23 2.85 -3.43
N THR A 51 10.51 3.94 -3.22
CA THR A 51 10.75 5.22 -3.91
C THR A 51 11.23 6.25 -2.89
N ARG A 52 11.54 7.47 -3.35
CA ARG A 52 11.84 8.61 -2.46
C ARG A 52 10.74 8.87 -1.42
N THR A 53 9.49 8.65 -1.79
CA THR A 53 8.32 9.10 -1.02
C THR A 53 7.45 7.95 -0.52
N SER A 54 7.71 6.70 -0.92
CA SER A 54 6.82 5.58 -0.61
C SER A 54 7.54 4.23 -0.47
N LYS A 55 6.89 3.31 0.23
CA LYS A 55 7.32 1.92 0.36
C LYS A 55 6.14 1.00 0.11
N MET A 56 6.34 -0.05 -0.68
CA MET A 56 5.32 -1.04 -1.02
C MET A 56 5.81 -2.45 -0.74
N TRP A 57 5.00 -3.23 -0.04
CA TRP A 57 5.24 -4.64 0.21
C TRP A 57 4.47 -5.48 -0.80
N ILE A 58 5.23 -6.22 -1.62
CA ILE A 58 4.70 -7.05 -2.69
C ILE A 58 5.30 -8.45 -2.54
N LYS A 59 4.44 -9.45 -2.64
CA LYS A 59 4.79 -10.86 -2.59
C LYS A 59 4.18 -11.56 -3.80
N ASN A 60 5.02 -12.17 -4.63
CA ASN A 60 4.61 -12.87 -5.85
C ASN A 60 3.74 -12.00 -6.78
N GLY A 61 4.18 -10.75 -7.03
CA GLY A 61 3.48 -9.80 -7.88
C GLY A 61 2.19 -9.21 -7.29
N LYS A 62 1.87 -9.49 -6.02
CA LYS A 62 0.66 -8.97 -5.36
C LYS A 62 1.01 -8.14 -4.13
N ARG A 63 0.40 -6.96 -4.00
CA ARG A 63 0.46 -6.16 -2.77
C ARG A 63 -0.06 -7.00 -1.61
N HIS A 64 0.80 -7.24 -0.62
CA HIS A 64 0.56 -8.20 0.43
C HIS A 64 1.49 -7.91 1.61
N ARG A 65 0.94 -7.77 2.82
CA ARG A 65 1.73 -7.70 4.04
C ARG A 65 0.95 -8.24 5.24
N GLU A 66 1.57 -9.15 5.99
CA GLU A 66 0.98 -9.78 7.17
C GLU A 66 1.25 -8.97 8.45
N GLY A 67 0.56 -9.32 9.54
CA GLY A 67 0.87 -8.84 10.89
C GLY A 67 0.40 -7.43 11.23
N ASP A 68 -0.79 -7.02 10.76
CA ASP A 68 -1.40 -5.68 10.95
C ASP A 68 -0.47 -4.52 10.51
N LYS A 69 0.41 -4.78 9.55
CA LYS A 69 1.30 -3.77 8.96
C LYS A 69 0.77 -3.33 7.59
N PRO A 70 0.88 -2.04 7.26
CA PRO A 70 0.43 -1.55 5.96
C PRO A 70 1.32 -2.09 4.83
N ALA A 71 0.69 -2.53 3.74
CA ALA A 71 1.35 -2.96 2.51
C ALA A 71 1.78 -1.78 1.62
N VAL A 72 1.28 -0.57 1.90
CA VAL A 72 1.71 0.68 1.27
C VAL A 72 1.80 1.76 2.33
N ILE A 73 2.90 2.51 2.36
CA ILE A 73 3.02 3.75 3.13
C ILE A 73 3.67 4.84 2.27
N ASP A 74 3.32 6.10 2.53
CA ASP A 74 3.99 7.27 1.93
C ASP A 74 4.41 8.32 2.96
N GLU A 75 5.05 9.39 2.49
CA GLU A 75 5.50 10.54 3.28
C GLU A 75 4.37 11.42 3.84
N ASN A 76 3.14 11.28 3.34
CA ASN A 76 1.98 12.08 3.72
C ASN A 76 1.09 11.37 4.77
N ASP A 77 1.65 10.38 5.46
CA ASP A 77 0.97 9.50 6.41
C ASP A 77 -0.16 8.66 5.78
N PHE A 78 -0.13 8.45 4.46
CA PHE A 78 -1.02 7.47 3.83
C PHE A 78 -0.57 6.07 4.22
N LYS A 79 -1.53 5.22 4.59
CA LYS A 79 -1.31 3.80 4.89
C LYS A 79 -2.42 2.97 4.26
N ALA A 80 -2.05 1.90 3.57
CA ALA A 80 -3.00 0.93 3.05
C ALA A 80 -2.61 -0.50 3.42
N TRP A 81 -3.57 -1.24 3.97
CA TRP A 81 -3.44 -2.66 4.32
C TRP A 81 -4.05 -3.49 3.20
N CYS A 82 -3.25 -4.38 2.63
CA CYS A 82 -3.63 -5.21 1.49
C CYS A 82 -3.16 -6.64 1.70
N ILE A 83 -4.03 -7.59 1.36
CA ILE A 83 -3.68 -9.01 1.23
C ILE A 83 -4.06 -9.44 -0.19
N ASN A 84 -3.07 -9.91 -0.95
CA ASN A 84 -3.26 -10.41 -2.32
C ASN A 84 -4.01 -9.41 -3.22
N ASN A 85 -3.56 -8.15 -3.25
CA ASN A 85 -4.16 -7.02 -3.98
C ASN A 85 -5.53 -6.55 -3.50
N LYS A 86 -6.12 -7.15 -2.46
CA LYS A 86 -7.40 -6.71 -1.89
C LYS A 86 -7.15 -5.91 -0.62
N TYR A 87 -7.76 -4.72 -0.52
CA TYR A 87 -7.81 -3.98 0.74
C TYR A 87 -8.46 -4.83 1.81
N HIS A 88 -7.75 -5.03 2.92
CA HIS A 88 -8.14 -5.91 4.00
C HIS A 88 -7.37 -5.57 5.26
N ARG A 89 -8.06 -5.47 6.40
CA ARG A 89 -7.45 -5.30 7.72
C ARG A 89 -8.33 -5.89 8.80
N GLU A 90 -7.74 -6.72 9.66
CA GLU A 90 -8.46 -7.34 10.78
C GLU A 90 -8.75 -6.35 11.91
N GLY A 91 -9.74 -6.68 12.74
CA GLY A 91 -10.01 -5.98 13.99
C GLY A 91 -10.63 -4.58 13.85
N ASP A 92 -11.68 -4.45 13.03
CA ASP A 92 -12.44 -3.19 12.79
C ASP A 92 -11.58 -1.93 12.56
N LYS A 93 -10.38 -2.11 12.04
CA LYS A 93 -9.50 -1.02 11.65
C LYS A 93 -9.73 -0.68 10.18
N PRO A 94 -9.55 0.60 9.79
CA PRO A 94 -9.64 0.97 8.39
C PRO A 94 -8.52 0.31 7.58
N SER A 95 -8.84 -0.16 6.38
CA SER A 95 -7.85 -0.71 5.44
C SER A 95 -7.11 0.38 4.66
N ILE A 96 -7.62 1.62 4.67
CA ILE A 96 -6.92 2.81 4.19
C ILE A 96 -7.03 3.89 5.26
N GLU A 97 -5.89 4.46 5.66
CA GLU A 97 -5.77 5.62 6.54
C GLU A 97 -5.01 6.74 5.82
N SER A 98 -5.47 7.97 6.01
CA SER A 98 -4.76 9.17 5.58
C SER A 98 -5.22 10.36 6.44
N LYS A 99 -4.58 11.52 6.26
CA LYS A 99 -5.01 12.77 6.89
C LYS A 99 -6.44 13.18 6.53
N GLN A 100 -6.96 12.73 5.38
CA GLN A 100 -8.26 13.18 4.86
C GLN A 100 -9.37 12.17 5.06
N VAL A 101 -9.05 10.88 5.10
CA VAL A 101 -10.07 9.83 5.07
C VAL A 101 -9.56 8.53 5.66
N ASN A 102 -10.46 7.86 6.38
CA ASN A 102 -10.34 6.47 6.79
C ASN A 102 -11.40 5.64 6.07
N ILE A 103 -10.99 4.50 5.49
CA ILE A 103 -11.87 3.64 4.69
C ILE A 103 -11.77 2.18 5.15
N TRP A 104 -12.91 1.56 5.38
CA TRP A 104 -13.05 0.16 5.75
C TRP A 104 -13.46 -0.67 4.53
N PHE A 105 -12.78 -1.81 4.34
CA PHE A 105 -13.07 -2.77 3.30
C PHE A 105 -13.32 -4.16 3.88
N LYS A 106 -14.18 -4.92 3.22
CA LYS A 106 -14.41 -6.35 3.44
C LYS A 106 -14.35 -7.05 2.09
N HIS A 107 -13.48 -8.04 1.95
CA HIS A 107 -13.22 -8.75 0.69
C HIS A 107 -12.92 -7.83 -0.51
N GLY A 108 -12.21 -6.71 -0.26
CA GLY A 108 -11.85 -5.74 -1.30
C GLY A 108 -12.98 -4.79 -1.72
N ARG A 109 -14.12 -4.78 -1.02
CA ARG A 109 -15.22 -3.83 -1.27
C ARG A 109 -15.44 -2.94 -0.05
N LYS A 110 -15.76 -1.66 -0.25
CA LYS A 110 -16.13 -0.75 0.85
C LYS A 110 -17.27 -1.38 1.66
N HIS A 111 -17.04 -1.59 2.95
CA HIS A 111 -17.98 -2.25 3.85
C HIS A 111 -17.53 -2.04 5.30
N ARG A 112 -18.48 -1.81 6.22
CA ARG A 112 -18.21 -1.92 7.66
C ARG A 112 -19.41 -2.49 8.42
N ASP A 113 -19.18 -3.57 9.16
CA ASP A 113 -20.22 -4.24 9.94
C ASP A 113 -20.75 -3.34 11.09
N GLY A 114 -21.99 -3.58 11.52
CA GLY A 114 -22.57 -2.95 12.72
C GLY A 114 -23.18 -1.56 12.52
N LYS A 115 -23.72 -1.26 11.33
CA LYS A 115 -24.34 0.05 10.98
C LYS A 115 -23.38 1.23 11.20
N ARG A 116 -22.10 1.03 10.90
CA ARG A 116 -21.04 2.04 11.06
C ARG A 116 -20.57 2.52 9.69
N PRO A 117 -20.02 3.74 9.60
CA PRO A 117 -19.58 4.28 8.33
C PRO A 117 -18.36 3.51 7.82
N ALA A 118 -18.40 3.17 6.53
CA ALA A 118 -17.27 2.54 5.83
C ALA A 118 -16.29 3.58 5.27
N VAL A 119 -16.69 4.86 5.21
CA VAL A 119 -15.82 5.99 4.88
C VAL A 119 -16.06 7.07 5.92
N VAL A 120 -14.99 7.59 6.52
CA VAL A 120 -15.03 8.72 7.46
C VAL A 120 -14.03 9.76 6.98
N TYR A 121 -14.54 10.94 6.66
CA TYR A 121 -13.73 12.08 6.21
C TYR A 121 -13.28 12.94 7.40
N SER A 122 -12.13 13.60 7.25
CA SER A 122 -11.57 14.55 8.23
C SER A 122 -12.50 15.73 8.54
N ASN A 123 -13.35 16.11 7.58
CA ASN A 123 -14.33 17.18 7.74
C ASN A 123 -15.59 16.75 8.52
N GLY A 124 -15.67 15.49 8.96
CA GLY A 124 -16.79 14.92 9.71
C GLY A 124 -17.85 14.22 8.85
N ASN A 125 -17.78 14.33 7.53
CA ASN A 125 -18.71 13.61 6.64
C ASN A 125 -18.46 12.10 6.71
N LYS A 126 -19.53 11.32 6.48
CA LYS A 126 -19.47 9.85 6.53
C LYS A 126 -20.26 9.24 5.39
N GLU A 127 -19.80 8.08 4.92
CA GLU A 127 -20.53 7.23 3.98
C GLU A 127 -20.70 5.82 4.56
N TYR A 128 -21.91 5.29 4.42
CA TYR A 128 -22.27 3.95 4.86
C TYR A 128 -22.35 3.06 3.63
N TRP A 129 -21.50 2.03 3.59
CA TRP A 129 -21.41 1.09 2.45
C TRP A 129 -21.62 -0.34 2.92
N VAL A 130 -22.31 -1.13 2.10
CA VAL A 130 -22.48 -2.58 2.29
C VAL A 130 -22.08 -3.28 1.00
N ASN A 131 -21.01 -4.07 1.06
CA ASN A 131 -20.52 -4.91 -0.05
C ASN A 131 -20.25 -4.12 -1.34
N GLY A 132 -19.78 -2.87 -1.20
CA GLY A 132 -19.50 -1.98 -2.31
C GLY A 132 -20.70 -1.17 -2.81
N VAL A 133 -21.86 -1.27 -2.16
CA VAL A 133 -23.04 -0.44 -2.46
C VAL A 133 -23.17 0.67 -1.43
N LEU A 134 -23.29 1.92 -1.88
CA LEU A 134 -23.54 3.08 -1.03
C LEU A 134 -24.98 3.02 -0.51
N MET A 135 -25.14 3.03 0.80
CA MET A 135 -26.45 2.97 1.46
C MET A 135 -26.95 4.34 1.87
N SER A 136 -26.07 5.18 2.43
CA SER A 136 -26.40 6.52 2.88
C SER A 136 -25.16 7.37 3.12
N THR A 137 -25.37 8.69 3.24
CA THR A 137 -24.35 9.67 3.59
C THR A 137 -24.81 10.52 4.78
N GLU A 138 -23.88 10.90 5.64
CA GLU A 138 -24.09 11.86 6.73
C GLU A 138 -23.16 13.05 6.47
N ILE A 139 -23.75 14.23 6.23
CA ILE A 139 -23.01 15.45 5.88
C ILE A 139 -23.14 16.45 7.03
N VAL A 140 -22.01 16.89 7.57
CA VAL A 140 -21.98 17.92 8.61
C VAL A 140 -22.23 19.28 7.96
N LYS A 141 -23.43 19.84 8.17
CA LYS A 141 -23.75 21.19 7.73
C LYS A 141 -23.04 22.20 8.63
N ARG A 142 -22.14 23.00 8.08
CA ARG A 142 -21.56 24.15 8.78
C ARG A 142 -22.48 25.35 8.61
N THR A 143 -23.17 25.76 9.67
CA THR A 143 -23.90 27.04 9.69
C THR A 143 -22.88 28.17 9.80
N ILE A 144 -22.77 28.99 8.76
CA ILE A 144 -22.02 30.24 8.84
C ILE A 144 -22.91 31.21 9.62
N SER A 145 -22.63 31.41 10.90
CA SER A 145 -23.27 32.46 11.68
C SER A 145 -22.68 33.79 11.21
N ILE A 146 -23.39 34.52 10.35
CA ILE A 146 -23.01 35.87 9.97
C ILE A 146 -23.43 36.79 11.14
N PRO A 147 -22.49 37.43 11.86
CA PRO A 147 -22.89 38.39 12.88
C PRO A 147 -23.52 39.60 12.20
N MET A 148 -24.82 39.82 12.43
CA MET A 148 -25.45 41.11 12.15
C MET A 148 -24.84 42.14 13.09
N LYS A 149 -24.02 43.06 12.57
CA LYS A 149 -23.71 44.30 13.28
C LYS A 149 -24.97 45.17 13.22
N LEU A 150 -25.50 45.50 14.40
CA LEU A 150 -26.48 46.57 14.63
C LEU A 150 -25.82 47.94 14.45
#